data_AF-A0A7S1PS44-F1
#
_entry.id   AF-A0A7S1PS44-F1
#
_cell.length_a   1.000
_cell.length_b   1.000
_cell.length_c   1.000
_cell.angle_alpha   90.00
_cell.angle_beta   90.00
_cell.angle_gamma   90.00
#
_symmetry.space_group_name_H-M   'P 1'
#
loop_
_entity.id
_entity.type
_entity.pdbx_description
1 polymer ?
#
loop_
_entity_poly.entity_id
_entity_poly.type
_entity_poly.pdbx_seq_one_letter_code
_entity_poly.pdbx_strand_id
1 'polypeptide(L)'
;TDNINIVKFLVDETTVADWQLEGLPADAHSVQNAIMITTSSKWPLMIDPQGQALSWIRRRTEAHGCKVVQLTDKRFLNYVQEQMGNGQPLIIEDLTQDIDPVIDPILEKQYTKGHKGMNIKINDQD
;
A
#
# COMPACT_ATOMS: atom_id res chain seq x y z
N THR A 1 -10.37 5.80 -31.69
CA THR A 1 -9.10 5.97 -30.94
C THR A 1 -8.57 4.58 -30.68
N ASP A 2 -8.03 3.93 -31.72
CA ASP A 2 -8.08 2.47 -31.76
C ASP A 2 -6.75 1.80 -31.37
N ASN A 3 -5.77 2.57 -30.88
CA ASN A 3 -4.45 2.07 -30.47
C ASN A 3 -3.88 2.85 -29.27
N ILE A 4 -4.70 3.13 -28.25
CA ILE A 4 -4.17 3.71 -27.01
C ILE A 4 -3.53 2.59 -26.19
N ASN A 5 -2.21 2.66 -26.03
CA ASN A 5 -1.51 1.85 -25.04
C ASN A 5 -1.69 2.51 -23.66
N ILE A 6 -2.60 1.95 -22.86
CA ILE A 6 -2.96 2.47 -21.53
C ILE A 6 -1.74 2.50 -20.60
N VAL A 7 -0.84 1.52 -20.70
CA VAL A 7 0.39 1.47 -19.89
C VAL A 7 1.27 2.69 -20.17
N LYS A 8 1.53 2.99 -21.44
CA LYS A 8 2.32 4.18 -21.85
C LYS A 8 1.62 5.51 -21.58
N PHE A 9 0.30 5.49 -21.40
CA PHE A 9 -0.48 6.67 -21.06
C PHE A 9 -0.44 6.97 -19.55
N LEU A 10 -0.47 5.93 -18.71
CA LEU A 10 -0.51 6.07 -17.26
C LEU A 10 0.88 6.25 -16.64
N VAL A 11 1.91 5.68 -17.27
CA VAL A 11 3.27 5.63 -16.72
C VAL A 11 4.31 5.81 -17.83
N ASP A 12 5.36 6.57 -17.53
CA ASP A 12 6.49 6.80 -18.42
C ASP A 12 7.57 5.71 -18.30
N GLU A 13 8.43 5.61 -19.31
CA GLU A 13 9.46 4.56 -19.36
C GLU A 13 10.51 4.71 -18.23
N THR A 14 10.71 5.93 -17.71
CA THR A 14 11.58 6.20 -16.55
C THR A 14 11.05 5.53 -15.28
N THR A 15 9.77 5.72 -14.96
CA THR A 15 9.16 5.11 -13.77
C THR A 15 9.16 3.58 -13.86
N VAL A 16 8.95 3.01 -15.05
CA VAL A 16 9.06 1.55 -15.25
C VAL A 16 10.48 1.07 -14.99
N ALA A 17 11.50 1.82 -15.45
CA ALA A 17 12.90 1.49 -15.18
C ALA A 17 13.22 1.54 -13.67
N ASP A 18 12.70 2.54 -12.95
CA ASP A 18 12.85 2.62 -11.49
C ASP A 18 12.22 1.42 -10.79
N TRP A 19 11.02 1.01 -11.19
CA TRP A 19 10.39 -0.20 -10.65
C TRP A 19 11.23 -1.46 -10.88
N GLN A 20 11.88 -1.58 -12.04
CA GLN A 20 12.78 -2.69 -12.33
C GLN A 20 14.05 -2.67 -11.45
N LEU A 21 14.60 -1.48 -11.16
CA LEU A 21 15.72 -1.31 -10.21
C LEU A 21 15.31 -1.64 -8.76
N GLU A 22 14.04 -1.47 -8.45
CA GLU A 22 13.41 -1.86 -7.18
C GLU A 22 13.05 -3.36 -7.14
N GLY A 23 13.25 -4.12 -8.22
CA GLY A 23 13.04 -5.57 -8.26
C GLY A 23 11.70 -6.04 -8.85
N LEU A 24 10.92 -5.14 -9.45
CA LEU A 24 9.74 -5.53 -10.24
C LEU A 24 10.18 -6.25 -11.53
N PRO A 25 9.55 -7.36 -11.93
CA PRO A 25 9.77 -7.96 -13.24
C PRO A 25 9.49 -7.01 -14.39
N ALA A 26 10.21 -7.19 -15.49
CA ALA A 26 10.00 -6.45 -16.72
C ALA A 26 8.84 -6.99 -17.58
N ASP A 27 8.09 -7.99 -17.12
CA ASP A 27 6.96 -8.52 -17.88
C ASP A 27 5.76 -7.57 -17.84
N ALA A 28 4.93 -7.64 -18.89
CA ALA A 28 3.81 -6.72 -19.06
C ALA A 28 2.77 -6.80 -17.94
N HIS A 29 2.56 -7.97 -17.33
CA HIS A 29 1.58 -8.12 -16.24
C HIS A 29 2.09 -7.50 -14.95
N SER A 30 3.37 -7.66 -14.63
CA SER A 30 4.01 -7.03 -13.48
C SER A 30 3.96 -5.50 -13.57
N VAL A 31 4.23 -4.93 -14.75
CA VAL A 31 4.09 -3.48 -14.97
C VAL A 31 2.64 -3.01 -14.79
N GLN A 32 1.66 -3.76 -15.32
CA GLN A 32 0.24 -3.42 -15.13
C GLN A 32 -0.18 -3.50 -13.66
N ASN A 33 0.27 -4.51 -12.92
CA ASN A 33 0.01 -4.66 -11.49
C ASN A 33 0.64 -3.52 -10.69
N ALA A 34 1.87 -3.13 -11.03
CA ALA A 34 2.53 -1.98 -10.41
C ALA A 34 1.76 -0.68 -10.64
N ILE A 35 1.22 -0.47 -11.86
CA ILE A 35 0.33 0.66 -12.14
C ILE A 35 -0.89 0.61 -11.22
N MET A 36 -1.57 -0.53 -11.10
CA MET A 36 -2.73 -0.66 -10.21
C MET A 36 -2.37 -0.35 -8.75
N ILE A 37 -1.24 -0.86 -8.25
CA ILE A 37 -0.79 -0.64 -6.87
C ILE A 37 -0.48 0.84 -6.61
N THR A 38 0.16 1.52 -7.57
CA THR A 38 0.63 2.91 -7.42
C THR A 38 -0.43 3.96 -7.71
N THR A 39 -1.45 3.63 -8.51
CA THR A 39 -2.51 4.57 -8.92
C THR A 39 -3.85 4.31 -8.24
N SER A 40 -4.01 3.19 -7.54
CA SER A 40 -5.27 2.85 -6.87
C SER A 40 -5.64 3.88 -5.80
N SER A 41 -6.91 4.28 -5.79
CA SER A 41 -7.48 5.12 -4.74
C SER A 41 -7.74 4.36 -3.44
N LYS A 42 -7.84 3.02 -3.51
CA LYS A 42 -7.97 2.11 -2.35
C LYS A 42 -6.62 1.48 -2.02
N TRP A 43 -6.46 1.01 -0.79
CA TRP A 43 -5.28 0.24 -0.40
C TRP A 43 -5.28 -1.12 -1.12
N PRO A 44 -4.25 -1.43 -1.93
CA PRO A 44 -4.24 -2.65 -2.73
C PRO A 44 -3.94 -3.89 -1.87
N LEU A 45 -4.72 -4.95 -2.08
CA LEU A 45 -4.42 -6.28 -1.57
C LEU A 45 -3.59 -7.04 -2.61
N MET A 46 -2.40 -7.48 -2.22
CA MET A 46 -1.51 -8.23 -3.10
C MET A 46 -1.63 -9.73 -2.80
N ILE A 47 -1.98 -10.52 -3.83
CA ILE A 47 -1.99 -11.98 -3.76
C ILE A 47 -0.76 -12.46 -4.52
N ASP A 48 0.31 -12.76 -3.79
CA ASP A 48 1.60 -13.07 -4.37
C ASP A 48 2.26 -14.27 -3.69
N PRO A 49 2.08 -15.49 -4.25
CA PRO A 49 2.69 -16.70 -3.71
C PRO A 49 4.21 -16.69 -3.72
N GLN A 50 4.85 -15.82 -4.53
CA GLN A 50 6.30 -15.79 -4.71
C GLN A 50 6.99 -14.69 -3.91
N GLY A 51 6.24 -13.80 -3.25
CA GLY A 51 6.77 -12.71 -2.42
C GLY A 51 7.53 -11.62 -3.19
N GLN A 52 7.40 -11.60 -4.51
CA GLN A 52 7.98 -10.61 -5.41
C GLN A 52 7.39 -9.21 -5.23
N ALA A 53 6.07 -9.08 -5.20
CA ALA A 53 5.36 -7.82 -4.98
C ALA A 53 5.71 -7.23 -3.60
N LEU A 54 5.77 -8.09 -2.57
CA LEU A 54 6.19 -7.71 -1.22
C LEU A 54 7.64 -7.19 -1.21
N SER A 55 8.56 -7.91 -1.85
CA SER A 55 9.97 -7.51 -1.94
C SER A 55 10.14 -6.17 -2.66
N TRP A 56 9.41 -5.99 -3.77
CA TRP A 56 9.42 -4.76 -4.55
C TRP A 56 8.88 -3.56 -3.74
N ILE A 57 7.67 -3.67 -3.17
CA ILE A 57 7.07 -2.55 -2.44
C ILE A 57 7.87 -2.17 -1.19
N ARG A 58 8.44 -3.17 -0.50
CA ARG A 58 9.32 -2.94 0.65
C ARG A 58 10.57 -2.17 0.24
N ARG A 59 11.23 -2.55 -0.86
CA ARG A 59 12.40 -1.84 -1.38
C ARG A 59 12.08 -0.40 -1.79
N ARG A 60 10.94 -0.20 -2.46
CA ARG A 60 10.45 1.11 -2.87
C ARG A 60 10.17 2.05 -1.68
N THR A 61 9.71 1.50 -0.56
CA THR A 61 9.27 2.28 0.60
C THR A 61 10.29 2.32 1.74
N GLU A 62 11.39 1.56 1.64
CA GLU A 62 12.43 1.44 2.67
C GLU A 62 13.02 2.80 3.07
N ALA A 63 13.34 3.66 2.09
CA ALA A 63 13.87 4.99 2.33
C ALA A 63 12.88 5.94 3.05
N HIS A 64 11.59 5.61 3.06
CA HIS A 64 10.54 6.38 3.71
C HIS A 64 10.20 5.87 5.12
N GLY A 65 11.02 4.98 5.67
CA GLY A 65 10.83 4.44 7.03
C GLY A 65 9.70 3.42 7.10
N CYS A 66 9.47 2.66 6.01
CA CYS A 66 8.42 1.67 5.94
C CYS A 66 8.50 0.65 7.09
N LYS A 67 7.34 0.34 7.66
CA LYS A 67 7.21 -0.70 8.68
C LYS A 67 6.36 -1.86 8.17
N VAL A 68 6.87 -3.08 8.35
CA VAL A 68 6.14 -4.31 8.03
C VAL A 68 5.57 -4.87 9.33
N VAL A 69 4.28 -5.18 9.34
CA VAL A 69 3.54 -5.67 10.51
C VAL A 69 2.58 -6.78 10.12
N GLN A 70 2.13 -7.56 11.10
CA GLN A 70 1.06 -8.54 10.94
C GLN A 70 -0.18 -8.08 11.71
N LEU A 71 -1.38 -8.39 11.21
CA LEU A 71 -2.65 -8.09 11.90
C LEU A 71 -2.75 -8.79 13.25
N THR A 72 -2.09 -9.93 13.42
CA THR A 72 -2.11 -10.73 14.64
C THR A 72 -1.24 -10.14 15.76
N ASP A 73 -0.41 -9.12 15.47
CA ASP A 73 0.38 -8.45 16.50
C ASP A 73 -0.53 -7.63 17.42
N LYS A 74 -0.43 -7.84 18.73
CA LYS A 74 -1.15 -7.08 19.76
C LYS A 74 -0.85 -5.57 19.69
N ARG A 75 0.26 -5.17 19.09
CA ARG A 75 0.69 -3.78 18.90
C ARG A 75 0.36 -3.23 17.51
N PHE A 76 -0.36 -3.97 16.67
CA PHE A 76 -0.72 -3.57 15.31
C PHE A 76 -1.29 -2.15 15.26
N LEU A 77 -2.29 -1.84 16.08
CA LEU A 77 -2.92 -0.51 16.12
C LEU A 77 -1.94 0.60 16.53
N ASN A 78 -1.01 0.32 17.44
CA ASN A 78 0.01 1.29 17.83
C ASN A 78 0.94 1.61 16.66
N TYR A 79 1.31 0.59 15.86
CA TYR A 79 2.13 0.79 14.67
C TYR A 79 1.38 1.55 13.58
N VAL A 80 0.09 1.27 13.41
CA VAL A 80 -0.77 2.04 12.50
C VAL A 80 -0.81 3.51 12.91
N GLN A 81 -1.07 3.80 14.19
CA GLN A 81 -1.10 5.18 14.71
C GLN A 81 0.25 5.89 14.51
N GLU A 82 1.36 5.22 14.83
CA GLU A 82 2.72 5.76 14.65
C GLU A 82 3.02 6.08 13.17
N GLN A 83 2.79 5.12 12.27
CA GLN A 83 3.10 5.29 10.84
C GLN A 83 2.19 6.33 10.19
N MET A 84 0.88 6.32 10.48
CA MET A 84 -0.05 7.34 9.98
C MET A 84 0.30 8.73 10.51
N GLY A 85 0.63 8.85 11.80
CA GLY A 85 1.01 10.14 12.41
C GLY A 85 2.27 10.75 11.81
N ASN A 86 3.21 9.90 11.38
CA ASN A 86 4.45 10.32 10.73
C ASN A 86 4.34 10.42 9.19
N GLY A 87 3.21 10.03 8.60
CA GLY A 87 3.05 9.94 7.15
C GLY A 87 3.97 8.89 6.50
N GLN A 88 4.33 7.84 7.24
CA GLN A 88 5.23 6.77 6.79
C GLN A 88 4.45 5.56 6.24
N PRO A 89 5.02 4.81 5.29
CA PRO A 89 4.37 3.62 4.74
C PRO A 89 4.25 2.49 5.76
N LEU A 90 3.11 1.81 5.76
CA LEU A 90 2.88 0.58 6.52
C LEU A 90 2.52 -0.56 5.56
N ILE A 91 3.18 -1.70 5.69
CA ILE A 91 2.86 -2.93 4.97
C ILE A 91 2.30 -3.94 5.97
N ILE A 92 1.18 -4.55 5.60
CA ILE A 92 0.58 -5.63 6.37
C ILE A 92 0.86 -6.94 5.63
N GLU A 93 1.60 -7.84 6.26
CA GLU A 93 1.94 -9.15 5.70
C GLU A 93 1.13 -10.28 6.34
N ASP A 94 1.16 -11.45 5.70
CA ASP A 94 0.52 -12.68 6.18
C ASP A 94 -0.95 -12.53 6.58
N LEU A 95 -1.71 -11.82 5.75
CA LEU A 95 -3.14 -11.66 5.94
C LEU A 95 -3.84 -13.03 5.93
N THR A 96 -4.57 -13.31 7.00
CA THR A 96 -5.47 -14.46 7.10
C THR A 96 -6.75 -14.22 6.30
N GLN A 97 -7.51 -15.29 6.02
CA GLN A 97 -8.82 -15.14 5.36
C GLN A 97 -9.79 -14.29 6.17
N ASP A 98 -9.70 -14.40 7.50
CA ASP A 98 -10.44 -13.56 8.43
C ASP A 98 -9.58 -12.33 8.78
N ILE A 99 -10.03 -11.16 8.34
CA ILE A 99 -9.44 -9.86 8.70
C ILE A 99 -10.29 -9.26 9.80
N ASP A 100 -9.67 -8.81 10.89
CA ASP A 100 -10.36 -8.14 11.97
C ASP A 100 -11.01 -6.83 11.46
N PRO A 101 -12.34 -6.62 11.61
CA PRO A 101 -13.04 -5.41 11.18
C PRO A 101 -12.52 -4.11 11.81
N VAL A 102 -11.68 -4.19 12.85
CA VAL A 102 -11.03 -3.02 13.45
C VAL A 102 -10.25 -2.15 12.46
N ILE A 103 -9.82 -2.73 11.33
CA ILE A 103 -9.09 -2.01 10.28
C ILE A 103 -10.00 -1.30 9.27
N ASP A 104 -11.29 -1.62 9.22
CA ASP A 104 -12.22 -1.11 8.19
C ASP A 104 -12.23 0.43 8.10
N PRO A 105 -12.25 1.20 9.21
CA PRO A 105 -12.19 2.66 9.14
C PRO A 105 -10.95 3.19 8.42
N ILE A 106 -9.81 2.49 8.56
CA ILE A 106 -8.55 2.83 7.89
C ILE A 106 -8.62 2.46 6.40
N LEU A 107 -9.14 1.27 6.10
CA LEU A 107 -9.23 0.77 4.73
C LEU A 107 -10.18 1.61 3.87
N GLU A 108 -11.31 2.00 4.47
CA GLU A 108 -12.33 2.84 3.87
C GLU A 108 -11.99 4.33 3.90
N LYS A 109 -10.87 4.70 4.54
CA LYS A 109 -10.44 6.10 4.64
C LYS A 109 -11.53 6.98 5.26
N GLN A 110 -12.14 6.51 6.36
CA GLN A 110 -13.20 7.22 7.08
C GLN A 110 -12.66 8.43 7.86
N TYR A 111 -12.21 9.44 7.13
CA TYR A 111 -11.67 10.65 7.71
C TYR A 111 -12.79 11.52 8.29
N THR A 112 -12.57 12.00 9.50
CA THR A 112 -13.36 13.05 10.13
C THR A 112 -12.53 14.31 10.23
N LYS A 113 -13.15 15.47 9.98
CA LYS A 113 -12.48 16.76 10.09
C LYS A 113 -12.48 17.19 11.56
N GLY A 114 -11.32 17.05 12.20
CA GLY A 114 -11.08 17.53 13.55
C GLY A 114 -10.66 19.01 13.56
N HIS A 115 -10.46 19.55 14.78
CA HIS A 115 -9.96 20.92 14.96
C HIS A 115 -8.50 21.10 14.51
N LYS A 116 -7.71 20.01 14.49
CA LYS A 116 -6.27 20.00 14.16
C LYS A 116 -5.91 19.10 12.97
N GLY A 117 -6.84 18.80 12.07
CA GLY A 117 -6.54 18.00 10.88
C GLY A 117 -7.61 16.95 10.56
N MET A 118 -7.21 15.91 9.85
CA MET A 118 -8.05 14.76 9.52
C MET A 118 -7.75 13.62 10.50
N ASN A 119 -8.77 13.06 11.13
CA ASN A 119 -8.65 11.98 12.09
C ASN A 119 -9.42 10.75 11.58
N ILE A 120 -8.96 9.54 11.93
CA ILE A 120 -9.70 8.28 11.71
C ILE A 120 -9.94 7.67 13.09
N LYS A 121 -11.20 7.41 13.42
CA LYS A 121 -11.57 6.82 14.70
C LYS A 121 -11.39 5.30 14.64
N ILE A 122 -10.66 4.74 15.60
CA ILE A 122 -10.42 3.29 15.69
C ILE A 122 -10.77 2.83 17.10
N ASN A 123 -11.80 1.99 17.22
CA ASN A 123 -12.19 1.29 18.46
C ASN A 123 -12.28 2.21 19.71
N ASP A 124 -13.13 3.24 19.62
CA ASP A 124 -13.38 4.25 20.66
C ASP A 124 -12.21 5.16 21.07
N GLN A 125 -11.06 5.06 20.38
CA GLN A 125 -10.00 6.06 20.47
C GLN A 125 -10.03 6.96 19.22
N ASP A 126 -10.09 8.26 19.47
CA ASP A 126 -10.03 9.33 18.45
C ASP A 126 -8.60 9.54 17.93
#